data_AF-A0AAV9JZ17-F1
#
_entry.id   AF-A0AAV9JZ17-F1
#
_cell.length_a   1.000
_cell.length_b   1.000
_cell.length_c   1.000
_cell.angle_alpha   90.00
_cell.angle_beta   90.00
_cell.angle_gamma   90.00
#
_symmetry.space_group_name_H-M   'P 1'
#
loop_
_entity.id
_entity.type
_entity.pdbx_description
1 polymer ?
#
loop_
_entity_poly.entity_id
_entity_poly.type
_entity_poly.pdbx_seq_one_letter_code
_entity_poly.pdbx_strand_id
1 'polypeptide(L)'
;MEHHYMQDAVAITTAIQEEIFSEIGIDPQFGLACLGKINMTYESDRDLMIRFYEFVAKEEMACEEAELGPDRFAERLTMQQNLQEQQLEMLKYMRNFHMDDQSAILEKIHQQSNKANFETGASVLTVEQMQDVVQRRVSPLFQPR
;
A
#
# COMPACT_ATOMS: atom_id res chain seq x y z
N MET A 1 -9.76 -21.09 -10.63
CA MET A 1 -8.33 -20.92 -10.96
C MET A 1 -7.63 -20.10 -9.87
N GLU A 2 -8.16 -18.95 -9.45
CA GLU A 2 -7.63 -18.14 -8.33
C GLU A 2 -7.47 -18.89 -7.00
N HIS A 3 -8.43 -19.74 -6.64
CA HIS A 3 -8.41 -20.47 -5.36
C HIS A 3 -7.24 -21.46 -5.22
N HIS A 4 -6.69 -21.91 -6.34
CA HIS A 4 -5.54 -22.83 -6.37
C HIS A 4 -4.22 -22.08 -6.16
N TYR A 5 -4.08 -20.92 -6.82
CA TYR A 5 -2.93 -20.03 -6.63
C TYR A 5 -2.80 -19.54 -5.18
N MET A 6 -3.91 -19.29 -4.49
CA MET A 6 -3.86 -18.89 -3.08
C MET A 6 -3.41 -20.01 -2.15
N GLN A 7 -3.86 -21.25 -2.39
CA GLN A 7 -3.38 -22.41 -1.62
C GLN A 7 -1.89 -22.68 -1.85
N ASP A 8 -1.43 -22.54 -3.09
CA ASP A 8 -0.02 -22.73 -3.43
C ASP A 8 0.86 -21.64 -2.80
N ALA A 9 0.43 -20.38 -2.83
CA ALA A 9 1.14 -19.27 -2.18
C ALA A 9 1.24 -19.48 -0.66
N VAL A 10 0.15 -19.86 0.01
CA VAL A 10 0.15 -20.13 1.45
C VAL A 10 1.10 -21.27 1.78
N ALA A 11 1.06 -22.38 1.04
CA ALA A 11 1.95 -23.51 1.26
C ALA A 11 3.44 -23.14 1.09
N ILE A 12 3.76 -22.34 0.07
CA ILE A 12 5.12 -21.84 -0.17
C ILE A 12 5.58 -20.95 0.99
N THR A 13 4.75 -19.99 1.40
CA THR A 13 5.10 -19.09 2.51
C THR A 13 5.25 -19.82 3.85
N THR A 14 4.42 -20.82 4.12
CA THR A 14 4.53 -21.65 5.33
C THR A 14 5.84 -22.43 5.34
N ALA A 15 6.24 -23.05 4.22
CA ALA A 15 7.50 -23.79 4.14
C ALA A 15 8.72 -22.90 4.41
N ILE A 16 8.73 -21.67 3.88
CA ILE A 16 9.79 -20.69 4.14
C ILE A 16 9.82 -20.30 5.63
N GLN A 17 8.66 -20.05 6.25
CA GLN A 17 8.57 -19.73 7.67
C GLN A 17 9.08 -20.88 8.55
N GLU A 18 8.77 -22.13 8.20
CA GLU A 18 9.27 -23.30 8.93
C GLU A 18 10.79 -23.46 8.83
N GLU A 19 11.37 -23.16 7.66
CA GLU A 19 12.82 -23.16 7.43
C GLU A 19 13.51 -22.09 8.29
N ILE A 20 13.00 -20.85 8.27
CA ILE A 20 13.53 -19.74 9.09
C ILE A 20 13.53 -20.11 10.57
N PHE A 21 12.41 -20.62 11.10
CA PHE A 21 12.33 -21.00 12.51
C PHE A 21 13.33 -22.11 12.86
N SER A 22 13.46 -23.11 12.00
CA SER A 22 14.42 -24.20 12.18
C SER A 22 15.86 -23.70 12.22
N GLU A 23 16.21 -22.77 11.32
CA GLU A 23 17.55 -22.20 11.20
C GLU A 23 17.97 -21.40 12.45
N ILE A 24 17.02 -20.68 13.06
CA ILE A 24 17.26 -19.92 14.30
C ILE A 24 17.08 -20.74 15.58
N GLY A 25 16.85 -22.06 15.47
CA GLY A 25 16.72 -22.98 16.59
C GLY A 25 15.38 -22.90 17.34
N ILE A 26 14.34 -22.38 16.68
CA ILE A 26 12.96 -22.33 17.18
C ILE A 26 12.17 -23.49 16.55
N ASP A 27 11.35 -24.17 17.35
CA ASP A 27 10.43 -25.18 16.82
C ASP A 27 9.43 -24.54 15.83
N PRO A 28 9.37 -25.00 14.57
CA PRO A 28 8.53 -24.37 13.55
C PRO A 28 7.04 -24.33 13.90
N GLN A 29 6.53 -25.39 14.53
CA GLN A 29 5.13 -25.47 14.94
C GLN A 29 4.82 -24.46 16.06
N PHE A 30 5.74 -24.29 17.00
CA PHE A 30 5.67 -23.25 18.02
C PHE A 30 5.74 -21.84 17.43
N GLY A 31 6.69 -21.58 16.52
CA GLY A 31 6.85 -20.28 15.85
C GLY A 31 5.62 -19.87 15.04
N LEU A 32 5.10 -20.79 14.22
CA LEU A 32 3.86 -20.60 13.47
C LEU A 32 2.65 -20.41 14.38
N ALA A 33 2.54 -21.17 15.48
CA ALA A 33 1.47 -20.99 16.45
C ALA A 33 1.55 -19.62 17.15
N CYS A 34 2.75 -19.09 17.41
CA CYS A 34 2.95 -17.74 17.91
C CYS A 34 2.47 -16.69 16.91
N LEU A 35 2.86 -16.80 15.63
CA LEU A 35 2.37 -15.91 14.57
C LEU A 35 0.84 -16.00 14.39
N GLY A 36 0.30 -17.21 14.40
CA GLY A 36 -1.15 -17.46 14.32
C GLY A 36 -1.92 -16.87 15.50
N LYS A 37 -1.34 -16.88 16.72
CA LYS A 37 -1.95 -16.25 17.90
C LYS A 37 -2.00 -14.74 17.80
N ILE A 38 -0.98 -14.09 17.24
CA ILE A 38 -1.01 -12.65 16.98
C ILE A 38 -2.24 -12.31 16.13
N ASN A 39 -2.42 -13.03 15.03
CA ASN A 39 -3.52 -12.78 14.10
C ASN A 39 -4.90 -13.23 14.61
N MET A 40 -5.01 -14.29 15.41
CA MET A 40 -6.33 -14.79 15.87
C MET A 40 -6.78 -14.23 17.21
N THR A 41 -5.85 -13.88 18.10
CA THR A 41 -6.15 -13.49 19.49
C THR A 41 -6.15 -11.98 19.66
N TYR A 42 -5.34 -11.27 18.87
CA TYR A 42 -5.10 -9.85 19.06
C TYR A 42 -5.47 -8.98 17.86
N GLU A 43 -6.11 -9.55 16.83
CA GLU A 43 -6.63 -8.77 15.69
C GLU A 43 -7.51 -7.58 16.13
N SER A 44 -8.30 -7.80 17.18
CA SER A 44 -9.17 -6.77 17.75
C SER A 44 -8.44 -5.79 18.68
N ASP A 45 -7.22 -6.10 19.11
CA ASP A 45 -6.36 -5.20 19.87
C ASP A 45 -5.58 -4.29 18.91
N ARG A 46 -6.21 -3.17 18.58
CA ARG A 46 -5.69 -2.21 17.61
C ARG A 46 -4.31 -1.69 17.99
N ASP A 47 -4.04 -1.45 19.28
CA ASP A 47 -2.77 -0.89 19.73
C ASP A 47 -1.64 -1.91 19.57
N LEU A 48 -1.91 -3.20 19.86
CA LEU A 48 -0.95 -4.26 19.63
C LEU A 48 -0.69 -4.46 18.13
N MET A 49 -1.75 -4.49 17.31
CA MET A 49 -1.60 -4.66 15.86
C MET A 49 -0.82 -3.50 15.22
N ILE A 50 -1.05 -2.26 15.66
CA ILE A 50 -0.25 -1.10 15.21
C ILE A 50 1.23 -1.34 15.50
N ARG A 51 1.58 -1.70 16.74
CA ARG A 51 2.99 -1.97 17.11
C ARG A 51 3.58 -3.14 16.33
N PHE A 52 2.81 -4.19 16.09
CA PHE A 52 3.24 -5.33 15.29
C PHE A 52 3.56 -4.90 13.85
N TYR A 53 2.67 -4.14 13.20
CA TYR A 53 2.93 -3.64 11.85
C TYR A 53 4.08 -2.62 11.81
N GLU A 54 4.29 -1.83 12.86
CA GLU A 54 5.49 -0.99 12.98
C GLU A 54 6.78 -1.81 13.00
N PHE A 55 6.77 -2.99 13.63
CA PHE A 55 7.92 -3.90 13.60
C PHE A 55 8.14 -4.50 12.21
N VAL A 56 7.08 -4.97 11.56
CA VAL A 56 7.16 -5.51 10.19
C VAL A 56 7.68 -4.45 9.21
N ALA A 57 7.18 -3.21 9.30
CA ALA A 57 7.67 -2.12 8.45
C ALA A 57 9.16 -1.81 8.68
N LYS A 58 9.64 -1.90 9.93
CA LYS A 58 11.07 -1.72 10.24
C LYS A 58 11.93 -2.84 9.68
N GLU A 59 11.45 -4.08 9.78
CA GLU A 59 12.12 -5.23 9.17
C GLU A 59 12.22 -5.06 7.66
N GLU A 60 11.11 -4.72 6.99
CA GLU A 60 11.08 -4.52 5.54
C GLU A 60 12.09 -3.45 5.09
N MET A 61 12.15 -2.30 5.78
CA MET A 61 13.15 -1.26 5.50
C MET A 61 14.59 -1.77 5.70
N ALA A 62 14.84 -2.57 6.74
CA ALA A 62 16.18 -3.10 7.01
C ALA A 62 16.61 -4.14 5.96
N CYS A 63 15.69 -5.02 5.53
CA CYS A 63 15.92 -5.96 4.44
C CYS A 63 16.19 -5.22 3.12
N GLU A 64 15.38 -4.20 2.82
CA GLU A 64 15.56 -3.38 1.64
C GLU A 64 16.90 -2.62 1.62
N GLU A 65 17.31 -2.04 2.75
CA GLU A 65 18.63 -1.41 2.88
C GLU A 65 19.77 -2.41 2.66
N ALA A 66 19.63 -3.63 3.19
CA ALA A 66 20.60 -4.71 2.99
C ALA A 66 20.68 -5.16 1.52
N GLU A 67 19.56 -5.19 0.78
CA GLU A 67 19.51 -5.55 -0.63
C GLU A 67 20.05 -4.46 -1.56
N LEU A 68 19.68 -3.20 -1.31
CA LEU A 68 20.01 -2.06 -2.18
C LEU A 68 21.38 -1.46 -1.87
N GLY A 69 21.85 -1.61 -0.63
CA GLY A 69 22.98 -0.87 -0.09
C GLY A 69 22.59 0.58 0.28
N PRO A 70 23.43 1.26 1.08
CA PRO A 70 23.07 2.51 1.76
C PRO A 70 22.74 3.67 0.79
N ASP A 71 23.50 3.82 -0.31
CA ASP A 71 23.32 4.93 -1.24
C ASP A 71 21.99 4.81 -2.02
N ARG A 72 21.70 3.62 -2.56
CA ARG A 72 20.45 3.38 -3.31
C ARG A 72 19.24 3.37 -2.39
N PHE A 73 19.39 2.89 -1.17
CA PHE A 73 18.35 2.97 -0.16
C PHE A 73 18.02 4.43 0.18
N ALA A 74 19.03 5.27 0.38
CA ALA A 74 18.82 6.70 0.63
C ALA A 74 18.13 7.43 -0.55
N GLU A 75 18.51 7.10 -1.79
CA GLU A 75 17.83 7.61 -2.99
C GLU A 75 16.36 7.19 -3.04
N ARG A 76 16.07 5.89 -2.80
CA ARG A 76 14.71 5.36 -2.78
C ARG A 76 13.86 5.97 -1.67
N LEU A 77 14.42 6.12 -0.48
CA LEU A 77 13.75 6.75 0.66
C LEU A 77 13.41 8.21 0.35
N THR A 78 14.34 8.95 -0.27
CA THR A 78 14.09 10.33 -0.71
C THR A 78 12.99 10.42 -1.76
N MET A 79 13.00 9.51 -2.74
CA MET A 79 11.96 9.44 -3.76
C MET A 79 10.58 9.16 -3.14
N GLN A 80 10.51 8.26 -2.16
CA GLN A 80 9.28 7.93 -1.46
C GLN A 80 8.77 9.08 -0.59
N GLN A 81 9.66 9.80 0.11
CA GLN A 81 9.31 11.01 0.88
C GLN A 81 8.74 12.10 -0.03
N ASN A 82 9.40 12.40 -1.15
CA ASN A 82 8.93 13.38 -2.12
C ASN A 82 7.54 13.03 -2.66
N LEU A 83 7.29 11.74 -2.93
CA LEU A 83 5.99 11.27 -3.39
C LEU A 83 4.89 11.46 -2.32
N GLN A 84 5.19 11.14 -1.06
CA GLN A 84 4.25 11.37 0.05
C GLN A 84 3.92 12.86 0.22
N GLU A 85 4.90 13.74 0.07
CA GLU A 85 4.69 15.19 0.10
C GLU A 85 3.77 15.65 -1.03
N GLN A 86 3.99 15.14 -2.25
CA GLN A 86 3.12 15.45 -3.40
C GLN A 86 1.68 14.94 -3.20
N GLN A 87 1.50 13.73 -2.68
CA GLN A 87 0.17 13.21 -2.33
C GLN A 87 -0.52 14.09 -1.29
N LEU A 88 0.20 14.51 -0.25
CA LEU A 88 -0.34 15.38 0.79
C LEU A 88 -0.72 16.76 0.25
N GLU A 89 0.10 17.34 -0.62
CA GLU A 89 -0.19 18.62 -1.28
C GLU A 89 -1.43 18.51 -2.18
N MET A 90 -1.53 17.44 -2.97
CA MET A 90 -2.72 17.13 -3.78
C MET A 90 -3.97 17.02 -2.90
N LEU A 91 -3.92 16.30 -1.77
CA LEU A 91 -5.05 16.18 -0.85
C LEU A 91 -5.44 17.53 -0.22
N LYS A 92 -4.46 18.37 0.15
CA LYS A 92 -4.71 19.73 0.65
C LYS A 92 -5.40 20.60 -0.40
N TYR A 93 -4.98 20.49 -1.66
CA TYR A 93 -5.61 21.21 -2.77
C TYR A 93 -7.02 20.69 -3.05
N MET A 94 -7.19 19.36 -3.08
CA MET A 94 -8.46 18.68 -3.33
C MET A 94 -9.54 19.07 -2.31
N ARG A 95 -9.15 19.30 -1.05
CA ARG A 95 -10.06 19.75 0.02
C ARG A 95 -10.82 21.03 -0.31
N ASN A 96 -10.33 21.84 -1.26
CA ASN A 96 -10.98 23.09 -1.67
C ASN A 96 -12.15 22.89 -2.65
N PHE A 97 -12.38 21.68 -3.17
CA PHE A 97 -13.51 21.36 -4.04
C PHE A 97 -14.76 20.90 -3.27
N HIS A 98 -15.90 20.89 -3.94
CA HIS A 98 -17.14 20.31 -3.41
C HIS A 98 -16.98 18.79 -3.14
N MET A 99 -17.76 18.23 -2.20
CA MET A 99 -17.64 16.82 -1.82
C MET A 99 -17.79 15.85 -3.01
N ASP A 100 -18.70 16.15 -3.93
CA ASP A 100 -18.87 15.35 -5.14
C ASP A 100 -17.60 15.34 -5.99
N ASP A 101 -16.94 16.50 -6.11
CA ASP A 101 -15.66 16.76 -6.81
C ASP A 101 -14.49 16.03 -6.19
N GLN A 102 -14.38 16.08 -4.86
CA GLN A 102 -13.41 15.26 -4.14
C GLN A 102 -13.60 13.78 -4.45
N SER A 103 -14.85 13.31 -4.50
CA SER A 103 -15.17 11.89 -4.73
C SER A 103 -14.75 11.41 -6.13
N ALA A 104 -14.99 12.21 -7.19
CA ALA A 104 -14.53 11.82 -8.53
C ALA A 104 -13.03 11.96 -8.71
N ILE A 105 -12.38 12.92 -8.04
CA ILE A 105 -10.91 13.01 -8.04
C ILE A 105 -10.32 11.74 -7.43
N LEU A 106 -10.84 11.29 -6.28
CA LEU A 106 -10.42 10.04 -5.64
C LEU A 106 -10.71 8.81 -6.52
N GLU A 107 -11.88 8.75 -7.16
CA GLU A 107 -12.21 7.67 -8.08
C GLU A 107 -11.25 7.64 -9.29
N LYS A 108 -10.86 8.81 -9.79
CA LYS A 108 -9.86 8.94 -10.86
C LYS A 108 -8.49 8.42 -10.43
N ILE A 109 -8.04 8.77 -9.21
CA ILE A 109 -6.79 8.26 -8.63
C ILE A 109 -6.82 6.73 -8.53
N HIS A 110 -7.92 6.17 -8.03
CA HIS A 110 -8.10 4.73 -7.92
C HIS A 110 -8.05 4.04 -9.29
N GLN A 111 -8.76 4.55 -10.29
CA GLN A 111 -8.72 4.02 -11.65
C GLN A 111 -7.32 4.09 -12.27
N GLN A 112 -6.58 5.18 -12.03
CA GLN A 112 -5.22 5.35 -12.52
C GLN A 112 -4.27 4.35 -11.85
N SER A 113 -4.36 4.20 -10.53
CA SER A 113 -3.57 3.24 -9.75
C SER A 113 -3.84 1.81 -10.22
N ASN A 114 -5.10 1.43 -10.41
CA ASN A 114 -5.45 0.10 -10.92
C ASN A 114 -4.87 -0.16 -12.33
N LYS A 115 -4.88 0.84 -13.22
CA LYS A 115 -4.29 0.71 -14.56
C LYS A 115 -2.77 0.55 -14.53
N ALA A 116 -2.13 1.11 -13.52
CA ALA A 116 -0.68 1.03 -13.31
C ALA A 116 -0.29 -0.11 -12.36
N ASN A 117 -1.18 -1.06 -12.07
CA ASN A 117 -0.94 -2.15 -11.11
C ASN A 117 -0.43 -1.65 -9.74
N PHE A 118 -0.95 -0.52 -9.27
CA PHE A 118 -0.58 0.14 -8.02
C PHE A 118 0.89 0.57 -7.94
N GLU A 119 1.52 0.85 -9.09
CA GLU A 119 2.81 1.53 -9.12
C GLU A 119 2.74 2.84 -8.33
N THR A 120 3.74 3.06 -7.46
CA THR A 120 3.70 4.10 -6.43
C THR A 120 3.41 5.50 -7.00
N GLY A 121 4.00 5.84 -8.15
CA GLY A 121 3.82 7.14 -8.81
C GLY A 121 2.42 7.38 -9.42
N ALA A 122 1.62 6.34 -9.64
CA ALA A 122 0.30 6.46 -10.27
C ALA A 122 -0.79 7.00 -9.33
N SER A 123 -0.46 7.22 -8.06
CA SER A 123 -1.35 7.70 -7.02
C SER A 123 -1.47 9.23 -6.93
N VAL A 124 -0.70 9.97 -7.73
CA VAL A 124 -0.69 11.44 -7.75
C VAL A 124 -1.37 11.96 -9.01
N LEU A 125 -2.20 12.99 -8.84
CA LEU A 125 -2.75 13.81 -9.92
C LEU A 125 -2.19 15.23 -9.84
N THR A 126 -1.91 15.82 -10.99
CA THR A 126 -1.57 17.24 -11.06
C THR A 126 -2.80 18.11 -10.81
N VAL A 127 -2.57 19.38 -10.50
CA VAL A 127 -3.64 20.37 -10.32
C VAL A 127 -4.51 20.49 -11.58
N GLU A 128 -3.91 20.47 -12.77
CA GLU A 128 -4.68 20.53 -14.03
C GLU A 128 -5.56 19.29 -14.20
N GLN A 129 -5.05 18.10 -13.86
CA GLN A 129 -5.82 16.86 -13.94
C GLN A 129 -7.01 16.87 -12.99
N MET A 130 -6.84 17.39 -11.77
CA MET A 130 -7.96 17.56 -10.82
C MET A 130 -8.99 18.55 -11.35
N GLN A 131 -8.57 19.68 -11.92
CA GLN A 131 -9.48 20.66 -12.50
C GLN A 131 -10.25 20.11 -13.71
N ASP A 132 -9.61 19.31 -14.56
CA ASP A 132 -10.25 18.63 -15.70
C ASP A 132 -11.34 17.65 -15.24
N VAL A 133 -11.10 16.88 -14.16
CA VAL A 133 -12.11 15.99 -13.56
C VAL A 133 -13.35 16.77 -13.12
N VAL A 134 -13.17 17.95 -12.52
CA VAL A 134 -14.27 18.83 -12.09
C VAL A 134 -14.99 19.45 -13.29
N GLN A 135 -14.26 20.00 -14.26
CA GLN A 135 -14.84 20.67 -15.43
C GLN A 135 -15.66 19.72 -16.32
N ARG A 136 -15.24 18.46 -16.45
CA ARG A 136 -15.98 17.45 -17.22
C ARG A 136 -17.35 17.13 -16.64
N ARG A 137 -17.55 17.38 -15.35
CA ARG A 137 -18.86 17.19 -14.70
C ARG A 137 -19.73 18.43 -14.73
N VAL A 138 -19.14 19.62 -14.76
CA VAL A 138 -19.89 20.89 -14.89
C VAL A 138 -20.32 21.16 -16.34
N SER A 139 -19.68 20.53 -17.33
CA SER A 139 -20.11 20.63 -18.74
C SER A 139 -21.45 19.92 -18.96
N PRO A 140 -22.52 20.62 -19.42
CA PRO A 140 -23.75 19.96 -19.82
C PRO A 140 -23.44 19.03 -20.99
N LEU A 141 -23.82 17.76 -20.87
CA LEU A 141 -23.93 16.85 -22.00
C LEU A 141 -24.86 17.50 -23.04
N PHE A 142 -24.28 18.14 -24.06
CA PHE A 142 -24.99 18.50 -25.28
C PHE A 142 -25.45 17.19 -25.92
N GLN A 143 -26.71 16.82 -25.71
CA GLN A 143 -27.41 15.83 -26.54
C GLN A 143 -27.96 16.58 -27.76
N PRO A 144 -27.46 16.33 -28.99
CA PRO A 144 -28.13 16.79 -30.19
C PRO A 144 -29.45 16.01 -30.32
N ARG A 145 -30.51 16.76 -30.60
CA ARG A 145 -31.88 16.27 -30.77
C ARG A 145 -32.08 15.62 -32.13
#